data_AF-A0A820L2Z6-F1
#
_entry.id   AF-A0A820L2Z6-F1
#
_cell.length_a   1.000
_cell.length_b   1.000
_cell.length_c   1.000
_cell.angle_alpha   90.00
_cell.angle_beta   90.00
_cell.angle_gamma   90.00
#
_symmetry.space_group_name_H-M   'P 1'
#
loop_
_entity.id
_entity.type
_entity.pdbx_description
1 polymer ?
#
loop_
_entity_poly.entity_id
_entity_poly.type
_entity_poly.pdbx_seq_one_letter_code
_entity_poly.pdbx_strand_id
1 'polypeptide(L)'
;ILGPNMFKSGFWESRYFQDETWHGPYQLSLLFNPIRLILTGSGTDDVGIFTFVGTYSNVTRRIDVKKEYSEYLDNRSENSDYPTTIQLMWNSKTDQFEGKWSVQTDKYNGEDLFDLKFKRSHPSVIHAEV
;
A
#
# COMPACT_ATOMS: atom_id res chain seq x y z
N ILE A 1 -23.68 14.03 -1.46
CA ILE A 1 -23.67 12.81 -2.29
C ILE A 1 -22.22 12.36 -2.37
N LEU A 2 -21.85 11.26 -1.72
CA LEU A 2 -20.53 10.66 -1.93
C LEU A 2 -20.55 10.05 -3.34
N GLY A 3 -19.67 10.52 -4.23
CA GLY A 3 -19.51 9.94 -5.56
C GLY A 3 -19.14 8.46 -5.49
N PRO A 4 -19.22 7.72 -6.62
CA PRO A 4 -18.85 6.30 -6.64
C PRO A 4 -17.44 6.10 -6.07
N ASN A 5 -17.27 5.10 -5.20
CA ASN A 5 -15.98 4.78 -4.63
C ASN A 5 -15.05 4.34 -5.76
N MET A 6 -14.09 5.19 -6.11
CA MET A 6 -13.15 4.98 -7.19
C MET A 6 -12.13 3.89 -6.84
N PHE A 7 -11.87 3.72 -5.54
CA PHE A 7 -10.85 2.81 -5.04
C PHE A 7 -11.44 1.44 -4.70
N LYS A 8 -10.70 0.40 -5.09
CA LYS A 8 -11.15 -0.98 -4.99
C LYS A 8 -10.42 -1.69 -3.86
N SER A 9 -11.20 -2.26 -2.95
CA SER A 9 -10.68 -3.27 -2.02
C SER A 9 -10.28 -4.52 -2.79
N GLY A 10 -9.21 -5.18 -2.37
CA GLY A 10 -8.71 -6.40 -3.00
C GLY A 10 -7.19 -6.50 -2.94
N PHE A 11 -6.62 -7.24 -3.88
CA PHE A 11 -5.18 -7.42 -4.00
C PHE A 11 -4.55 -6.34 -4.87
N TRP A 12 -3.37 -5.89 -4.46
CA TRP A 12 -2.57 -4.89 -5.12
C TRP A 12 -1.13 -5.37 -5.22
N GLU A 13 -0.42 -4.90 -6.24
CA GLU A 13 1.03 -5.04 -6.36
C GLU A 13 1.68 -3.72 -5.94
N SER A 14 2.61 -3.77 -4.98
CA SER A 14 3.46 -2.63 -4.62
C SER A 14 4.86 -2.77 -5.17
N ARG A 15 5.46 -1.63 -5.50
CA ARG A 15 6.91 -1.50 -5.68
C ARG A 15 7.39 -0.23 -5.02
N TYR A 16 8.63 -0.24 -4.55
CA TYR A 16 9.29 0.95 -4.04
C TYR A 16 10.69 1.06 -4.63
N PHE A 17 11.17 2.27 -4.81
CA PHE A 17 12.54 2.54 -5.25
C PHE A 17 13.40 2.82 -4.01
N GLN A 18 14.56 2.18 -3.92
CA GLN A 18 15.53 2.38 -2.84
C GLN A 18 16.91 1.97 -3.35
N ASP A 19 17.94 2.74 -3.00
CA ASP A 19 19.33 2.50 -3.39
C ASP A 19 19.49 2.25 -4.90
N GLU A 20 18.91 3.17 -5.69
CA GLU A 20 18.92 3.15 -7.16
C GLU A 20 18.25 1.91 -7.81
N THR A 21 17.52 1.11 -7.02
CA THR A 21 16.93 -0.15 -7.45
C THR A 21 15.44 -0.21 -7.13
N TRP A 22 14.65 -0.79 -8.04
CA TRP A 22 13.24 -1.12 -7.79
C TRP A 22 13.12 -2.44 -7.05
N HIS A 23 12.40 -2.43 -5.94
CA HIS A 23 12.03 -3.61 -5.16
C HIS A 23 10.58 -4.02 -5.45
N GLY A 24 10.32 -5.32 -5.54
CA GLY A 24 9.01 -5.90 -5.89
C GLY A 24 8.87 -6.35 -7.36
N PRO A 25 7.63 -6.66 -7.83
CA PRO A 25 6.35 -6.39 -7.18
C PRO A 25 6.06 -7.33 -6.00
N TYR A 26 5.59 -6.74 -4.90
CA TYR A 26 5.05 -7.49 -3.76
C TYR A 26 3.54 -7.44 -3.76
N GLN A 27 2.90 -8.57 -3.43
CA GLN A 27 1.46 -8.61 -3.29
C GLN A 27 1.04 -8.14 -1.90
N LEU A 28 0.01 -7.31 -1.84
CA LEU A 28 -0.63 -6.89 -0.61
C LEU A 28 -2.14 -6.80 -0.77
N SER A 29 -2.86 -6.78 0.35
CA SER A 29 -4.31 -6.58 0.40
C SER A 29 -4.63 -5.18 0.90
N LEU A 30 -5.62 -4.53 0.27
CA LEU A 30 -6.17 -3.24 0.71
C LEU A 30 -7.67 -3.34 0.89
N LEU A 31 -8.17 -2.71 1.95
CA LEU A 31 -9.58 -2.60 2.28
C LEU A 31 -9.95 -1.12 2.46
N PHE A 32 -10.73 -0.59 1.52
CA PHE A 32 -11.23 0.78 1.55
C PHE A 32 -12.59 0.82 2.24
N ASN A 33 -12.70 1.58 3.34
CA ASN A 33 -13.98 1.85 4.00
C ASN A 33 -14.59 3.16 3.45
N PRO A 34 -15.66 3.12 2.63
CA PRO A 34 -16.24 4.30 1.99
C PRO A 34 -16.97 5.26 2.94
N ILE A 35 -17.32 4.81 4.14
CA ILE A 35 -18.05 5.61 5.14
C ILE A 35 -17.06 6.44 5.96
N ARG A 36 -15.98 5.80 6.41
CA ARG A 36 -14.98 6.43 7.28
C ARG A 36 -13.82 7.09 6.52
N LEU A 37 -13.71 6.84 5.22
CA LEU A 37 -12.57 7.26 4.39
C LEU A 37 -11.22 6.76 4.95
N ILE A 38 -11.25 5.56 5.52
CA ILE A 38 -10.10 4.85 6.08
C ILE A 38 -9.73 3.69 5.15
N LEU A 39 -8.43 3.51 4.97
CA LEU A 39 -7.82 2.36 4.31
C LEU A 39 -7.11 1.52 5.36
N THR A 40 -7.28 0.21 5.29
CA THR A 40 -6.40 -0.74 5.98
C THR A 40 -5.84 -1.75 4.99
N GLY A 41 -4.76 -2.43 5.34
CA GLY A 41 -4.18 -3.45 4.49
C GLY A 41 -3.08 -4.24 5.18
N SER A 42 -2.56 -5.23 4.47
CA SER A 42 -1.41 -6.01 4.90
C SER A 42 -0.71 -6.68 3.72
N GLY A 43 0.56 -6.99 3.88
CA GLY A 43 1.36 -7.63 2.85
C GLY A 43 2.69 -8.15 3.38
N THR A 44 3.56 -8.57 2.47
CA THR A 44 4.91 -9.04 2.78
C THR A 44 5.87 -8.58 1.68
N ASP A 45 7.04 -8.11 2.07
CA ASP A 45 8.16 -7.74 1.19
C ASP A 45 9.50 -8.21 1.79
N ASP A 46 10.63 -7.73 1.26
CA ASP A 46 11.96 -8.27 1.55
C ASP A 46 12.48 -8.03 2.98
N VAL A 47 12.36 -6.82 3.51
CA VAL A 47 11.19 -6.48 4.31
C VAL A 47 10.65 -7.56 5.28
N GLY A 48 9.36 -7.54 5.51
CA GLY A 48 8.72 -8.58 6.33
C GLY A 48 7.23 -8.47 6.23
N ILE A 49 6.52 -9.07 7.19
CA ILE A 49 5.07 -8.93 7.24
C ILE A 49 4.74 -7.53 7.78
N PHE A 50 3.91 -6.81 7.05
CA PHE A 50 3.50 -5.46 7.41
C PHE A 50 1.99 -5.28 7.34
N THR A 51 1.52 -4.22 8.01
CA THR A 51 0.16 -3.70 7.91
C THR A 51 0.18 -2.25 7.43
N PHE A 52 -0.91 -1.83 6.77
CA PHE A 52 -1.19 -0.45 6.43
C PHE A 52 -2.40 0.05 7.22
N VAL A 53 -2.30 1.27 7.72
CA VAL A 53 -3.47 2.06 8.15
C VAL A 53 -3.32 3.47 7.59
N GLY A 54 -4.39 3.99 7.02
CA GLY A 54 -4.35 5.30 6.39
C GLY A 54 -5.72 5.89 6.13
N THR A 55 -5.71 7.04 5.48
CA THR A 55 -6.91 7.74 4.99
C THR A 55 -6.83 7.90 3.48
N TYR A 56 -7.98 8.20 2.87
CA TYR A 56 -8.02 8.49 1.45
C TYR A 56 -9.09 9.52 1.12
N SER A 57 -8.97 10.13 -0.05
CA SER A 57 -9.93 11.11 -0.55
C SER A 57 -10.27 10.85 -2.00
N ASN A 58 -11.56 10.61 -2.26
CA ASN A 58 -12.09 10.51 -3.61
C ASN A 58 -12.04 11.84 -4.37
N VAL A 59 -11.98 12.98 -3.65
CA VAL A 59 -11.95 14.33 -4.24
C VAL A 59 -10.54 14.66 -4.73
N THR A 60 -9.53 14.49 -3.87
CA THR A 60 -8.13 14.78 -4.24
C THR A 60 -7.46 13.60 -4.93
N ARG A 61 -8.11 12.44 -4.93
CA ARG A 61 -7.62 11.18 -5.48
C ARG A 61 -6.29 10.75 -4.84
N ARG A 62 -6.17 10.93 -3.53
CA ARG A 62 -4.96 10.63 -2.75
C ARG A 62 -5.22 9.58 -1.69
N ILE A 63 -4.16 8.84 -1.36
CA ILE A 63 -4.07 8.01 -0.17
C ILE A 63 -2.87 8.45 0.66
N ASP A 64 -3.03 8.45 1.97
CA ASP A 64 -1.97 8.71 2.94
C ASP A 64 -1.97 7.56 3.93
N VAL A 65 -0.89 6.77 3.95
CA VAL A 65 -0.83 5.52 4.70
C VAL A 65 0.42 5.43 5.55
N LYS A 66 0.29 4.81 6.71
CA LYS A 66 1.40 4.37 7.54
C LYS A 66 1.58 2.88 7.37
N LYS A 67 2.82 2.46 7.11
CA LYS A 67 3.24 1.06 7.02
C LYS A 67 4.02 0.70 8.27
N GLU A 68 3.60 -0.37 8.93
CA GLU A 68 4.21 -0.87 10.16
C GLU A 68 4.46 -2.37 10.04
N TYR A 69 5.66 -2.82 10.39
CA TYR A 69 6.01 -4.25 10.38
C TYR A 69 5.59 -4.91 11.68
N SER A 70 4.85 -6.02 11.58
CA SER A 70 4.28 -6.70 12.75
C SER A 70 5.25 -7.65 13.44
N GLU A 71 6.20 -8.24 12.71
CA GLU A 71 7.23 -9.16 13.22
C GLU A 71 8.22 -9.49 12.08
N TYR A 72 9.50 -9.73 12.39
CA TYR A 72 10.58 -9.78 11.39
C TYR A 72 11.55 -10.95 11.56
N LEU A 73 12.03 -11.47 10.43
CA LEU A 73 13.13 -12.41 10.27
C LEU A 73 14.46 -11.65 10.51
N ASP A 74 14.96 -11.69 11.74
CA ASP A 74 16.39 -11.44 12.06
C ASP A 74 16.97 -10.02 11.80
N ASN A 75 16.52 -9.01 12.57
CA ASN A 75 17.34 -7.94 13.19
C ASN A 75 16.44 -6.86 13.82
N ARG A 76 16.14 -7.07 15.11
CA ARG A 76 15.33 -6.19 15.97
C ARG A 76 16.13 -4.95 16.38
N SER A 77 15.78 -3.76 15.90
CA SER A 77 15.54 -2.59 16.77
C SER A 77 15.24 -1.29 16.01
N GLU A 78 15.46 -1.22 14.69
CA GLU A 78 15.47 0.09 14.00
C GLU A 78 14.22 0.39 13.18
N ASN A 79 13.42 -0.61 12.77
CA ASN A 79 12.29 -0.40 11.85
C ASN A 79 10.89 -0.58 12.48
N SER A 80 10.76 -1.13 13.69
CA SER A 80 9.45 -1.29 14.36
C SER A 80 8.92 0.01 14.96
N ASP A 81 9.82 0.92 15.31
CA ASP A 81 9.49 2.12 16.09
C ASP A 81 9.19 3.34 15.20
N TYR A 82 9.42 3.21 13.88
CA TYR A 82 9.30 4.29 12.92
C TYR A 82 8.43 3.88 11.73
N PRO A 83 7.12 4.17 11.76
CA PRO A 83 6.24 3.84 10.65
C PRO A 83 6.71 4.54 9.36
N THR A 84 6.80 3.79 8.27
CA THR A 84 7.03 4.39 6.95
C THR A 84 5.76 5.11 6.51
N THR A 85 5.87 6.38 6.16
CA THR A 85 4.76 7.15 5.61
C THR A 85 4.77 7.03 4.09
N ILE A 86 3.62 6.75 3.49
CA ILE A 86 3.49 6.63 2.04
C ILE A 86 2.33 7.52 1.60
N GLN A 87 2.61 8.43 0.67
CA GLN A 87 1.65 9.38 0.13
C GLN A 87 1.56 9.18 -1.38
N LEU A 88 0.42 8.70 -1.85
CA LEU A 88 0.23 8.40 -3.27
C LEU A 88 -0.96 9.14 -3.84
N MET A 89 -0.85 9.44 -5.13
CA MET A 89 -1.90 10.03 -5.94
C MET A 89 -2.31 9.05 -7.03
N TRP A 90 -3.61 8.97 -7.28
CA TRP A 90 -4.16 8.13 -8.33
C TRP A 90 -3.83 8.71 -9.71
N ASN A 91 -3.19 7.90 -10.53
CA ASN A 91 -2.93 8.18 -11.92
C ASN A 91 -3.97 7.47 -12.80
N SER A 92 -4.94 8.23 -13.31
CA SER A 92 -6.03 7.68 -14.14
C SER A 92 -5.59 7.23 -15.53
N LYS A 93 -4.35 7.55 -15.96
CA LYS A 93 -3.81 7.06 -17.25
C LYS A 93 -3.27 5.64 -17.12
N THR A 94 -2.69 5.33 -15.96
CA THR A 94 -2.02 4.06 -15.67
C THR A 94 -2.83 3.15 -14.74
N ASP A 95 -3.96 3.63 -14.20
CA ASP A 95 -4.88 2.90 -13.31
C ASP A 95 -4.17 2.39 -12.03
N GLN A 96 -3.24 3.20 -11.51
CA GLN A 96 -2.41 2.91 -10.35
C GLN A 96 -2.22 4.15 -9.47
N PHE A 97 -1.84 3.95 -8.22
CA PHE A 97 -1.33 5.02 -7.37
C PHE A 97 0.18 5.14 -7.55
N GLU A 98 0.66 6.37 -7.60
CA GLU A 98 2.06 6.74 -7.74
C GLU A 98 2.36 7.86 -6.75
N GLY A 99 3.54 7.85 -6.15
CA GLY A 99 3.92 8.87 -5.18
C GLY A 99 5.22 8.53 -4.50
N LYS A 100 5.30 8.85 -3.21
CA LYS A 100 6.52 8.67 -2.44
C LYS A 100 6.28 7.91 -1.15
N TRP A 101 7.29 7.14 -0.77
CA TRP A 101 7.46 6.67 0.60
C TRP A 101 8.49 7.57 1.29
N SER A 102 8.38 7.72 2.60
CA SER A 102 9.39 8.33 3.44
C SER A 102 9.47 7.68 4.81
N VAL A 103 10.68 7.59 5.35
CA VAL A 103 10.95 7.18 6.72
C VAL A 103 11.96 8.16 7.31
N GLN A 104 11.72 8.54 8.55
CA GLN A 104 12.59 9.45 9.29
C GLN A 104 12.88 8.81 10.65
N THR A 105 14.14 8.47 10.88
CA THR A 105 14.64 7.93 12.16
C THR A 105 15.92 8.68 12.55
N ASP A 106 16.38 8.49 13.79
CA ASP A 106 17.63 9.11 14.24
C ASP A 106 18.87 8.57 13.48
N LYS A 107 18.74 7.41 12.82
CA LYS A 107 19.83 6.70 12.13
C LYS A 107 19.68 6.70 10.61
N TYR A 108 18.47 6.81 10.11
CA TYR A 108 18.15 6.64 8.69
C TYR A 108 17.06 7.61 8.26
N ASN A 109 17.30 8.28 7.14
CA ASN A 109 16.31 9.10 6.45
C ASN A 109 16.25 8.60 5.00
N GLY A 110 15.07 8.12 4.58
CA GLY A 110 14.84 7.65 3.23
C GLY A 110 13.57 8.27 2.67
N GLU A 111 13.59 8.69 1.41
CA GLU A 111 12.40 9.12 0.67
C GLU A 111 12.60 8.78 -0.80
N ASP A 112 11.66 8.06 -1.40
CA ASP A 112 11.70 7.80 -2.85
C ASP A 112 10.35 7.34 -3.41
N LEU A 113 10.33 6.94 -4.68
CA LEU A 113 9.15 6.55 -5.44
C LEU A 113 8.47 5.28 -4.90
N PHE A 114 7.14 5.27 -4.96
CA PHE A 114 6.30 4.15 -4.58
C PHE A 114 5.10 4.03 -5.51
N ASP A 115 4.80 2.81 -5.94
CA ASP A 115 3.68 2.48 -6.83
C ASP A 115 2.74 1.45 -6.20
N LEU A 116 1.42 1.61 -6.38
CA LEU A 116 0.40 0.58 -6.13
C LEU A 116 -0.47 0.34 -7.35
N LYS A 117 -0.47 -0.88 -7.85
CA LYS A 117 -1.30 -1.30 -8.98
C LYS A 117 -2.35 -2.32 -8.57
N PHE A 118 -3.61 -2.09 -8.91
CA PHE A 118 -4.68 -3.03 -8.57
C PHE A 118 -4.56 -4.32 -9.38
N LYS A 119 -4.46 -5.46 -8.69
CA LYS A 119 -4.72 -6.76 -9.30
C LYS A 119 -6.21 -6.96 -9.32
N ARG A 120 -6.81 -6.99 -10.52
CA ARG A 120 -8.19 -7.48 -10.66
C ARG A 120 -8.27 -8.83 -9.94
N SER A 121 -9.22 -8.95 -9.02
CA SER A 121 -9.63 -10.25 -8.52
C SER A 121 -9.93 -11.12 -9.75
N HIS A 122 -9.25 -12.26 -9.89
CA HIS A 122 -9.77 -13.28 -10.78
C HIS A 122 -11.17 -13.62 -10.24
N PRO A 123 -12.23 -13.53 -11.04
CA PRO A 123 -13.44 -14.24 -10.68
C PRO A 123 -13.06 -15.72 -10.67
N SER A 124 -12.94 -16.31 -9.50
CA SER A 124 -13.03 -17.76 -9.37
C SER A 124 -14.38 -18.12 -9.97
N VAL A 125 -14.37 -18.63 -11.20
CA VAL A 125 -15.56 -19.21 -11.82
C VAL A 125 -16.01 -20.31 -10.87
N ILE A 126 -17.14 -20.06 -10.21
CA ILE A 126 -17.86 -21.09 -9.47
C ILE A 126 -18.35 -22.07 -10.53
N HIS A 127 -17.64 -23.19 -10.71
CA HIS A 127 -18.30 -24.38 -11.21
C HIS A 127 -19.05 -24.98 -10.02
N ALA A 128 -20.31 -24.57 -9.87
CA ALA A 128 -21.30 -25.41 -9.23
C ALA A 128 -21.57 -26.53 -10.23
N GLU A 129 -21.10 -27.74 -9.92
CA GLU A 129 -21.60 -28.93 -10.60
C GLU A 129 -23.07 -29.11 -10.20
N VAL A 130 -23.87 -29.40 -11.22
CA VAL A 130 -25.32 -29.64 -11.19
C VAL A 130 -25.61 -31.04 -10.66
#